data_AF-W6KF83-F1
#
_entry.id   AF-W6KF83-F1
#
_cell.length_a   1.000
_cell.length_b   1.000
_cell.length_c   1.000
_cell.angle_alpha   90.00
_cell.angle_beta   90.00
_cell.angle_gamma   90.00
#
_symmetry.space_group_name_H-M   'P 1'
#
loop_
_entity.id
_entity.type
_entity.pdbx_description
1 polymer ?
#
loop_
_entity_poly.entity_id
_entity_poly.type
_entity_poly.pdbx_seq_one_letter_code
_entity_poly.pdbx_strand_id
1 'polypeptide(L)'
;MKRLVDVFGEEAPSWLMGLLAKSAPDLTHYPCEFLTARQLRQLSSFSSRAKPDVTGFRAYPFLLVRPFVSGSEVAAVCLTHGRTCRFVSLTRGDVVAEADPHAPFLSCRGLALTKETKALLRLEGVQTRKGYTSRFWLSDAEFRLYSCSHHASQLRLKFMDSTALAELFNSDASVEVVNDRGCTCRVVNFEEIQEGPFSERASRIIFHLFRQFCPLNVRTCKPFEHSIEDQLRLESFCSDLWCSVWGTLQDFEACSIKPLEGALGLYVMDPMGNEIFLTNAFRTENPLRAFARVYPDNFITFVD
;
A
#
# COMPACT_ATOMS: atom_id res chain seq x y z
N MET A 1 -6.77 -27.98 19.12
CA MET A 1 -6.13 -27.20 18.04
C MET A 1 -5.80 -25.84 18.62
N LYS A 2 -4.51 -25.48 18.76
CA LYS A 2 -4.13 -24.18 19.33
C LYS A 2 -4.43 -23.08 18.30
N ARG A 3 -5.07 -21.99 18.74
CA ARG A 3 -5.47 -20.85 17.91
C ARG A 3 -4.25 -19.97 17.69
N LEU A 4 -3.95 -19.67 16.43
CA LEU A 4 -2.96 -18.65 16.08
C LEU A 4 -3.66 -17.30 16.25
N VAL A 5 -3.15 -16.48 17.15
CA VAL A 5 -3.69 -15.15 17.42
C VAL A 5 -2.62 -14.10 17.19
N ASP A 6 -3.04 -12.91 16.80
CA ASP A 6 -2.14 -11.77 16.75
C ASP A 6 -1.85 -11.26 18.18
N VAL A 7 -1.00 -10.23 18.29
CA VAL A 7 -0.66 -9.61 19.58
C VAL A 7 -1.84 -8.94 20.31
N PHE A 8 -2.99 -8.81 19.65
CA PHE A 8 -4.24 -8.32 20.24
C PHE A 8 -5.22 -9.45 20.57
N GLY A 9 -4.85 -10.70 20.33
CA GLY A 9 -5.70 -11.87 20.56
C GLY A 9 -6.69 -12.16 19.43
N GLU A 10 -6.59 -11.48 18.28
CA GLU A 10 -7.44 -11.74 17.13
C GLU A 10 -6.99 -13.00 16.39
N GLU A 11 -7.95 -13.86 16.04
CA GLU A 11 -7.64 -15.10 15.35
C GLU A 11 -7.10 -14.86 13.94
N ALA A 12 -6.01 -15.56 13.63
CA ALA A 12 -5.43 -15.57 12.30
C ALA A 12 -6.46 -16.01 11.24
N PRO A 13 -6.46 -15.38 10.05
CA PRO A 13 -7.26 -15.85 8.93
C PRO A 13 -6.99 -17.32 8.58
N SER A 14 -8.04 -18.06 8.19
CA SER A 14 -7.94 -19.49 7.87
C SER A 14 -6.95 -19.82 6.74
N TRP A 15 -6.75 -18.91 5.79
CA TRP A 15 -5.76 -19.08 4.71
C TRP A 15 -4.33 -19.02 5.23
N LEU A 16 -4.05 -18.22 6.27
CA LEU A 16 -2.74 -18.11 6.92
C LEU A 16 -2.41 -19.42 7.64
N MET A 17 -3.42 -20.00 8.32
CA MET A 17 -3.32 -21.33 8.91
C MET A 17 -3.04 -22.40 7.84
N GLY A 18 -3.69 -22.31 6.68
CA GLY A 18 -3.44 -23.19 5.54
C GLY A 18 -2.04 -23.05 4.94
N LEU A 19 -1.47 -21.84 4.95
CA LEU A 19 -0.13 -21.57 4.46
C LEU A 19 0.93 -22.08 5.45
N LEU A 20 0.74 -21.87 6.75
CA LEU A 20 1.63 -22.38 7.80
C LEU A 20 1.61 -23.91 7.90
N ALA A 21 0.43 -24.53 7.78
CA ALA A 21 0.33 -25.99 7.75
C ALA A 21 1.09 -26.61 6.56
N LYS A 22 1.18 -25.89 5.43
CA LYS A 22 1.92 -26.33 4.24
C LYS A 22 3.42 -26.04 4.32
N SER A 23 3.81 -24.89 4.88
CA SER A 23 5.18 -24.38 4.82
C SER A 23 6.01 -24.67 6.08
N ALA A 24 5.37 -24.88 7.23
CA ALA A 24 6.04 -25.09 8.52
C ALA A 24 5.16 -25.92 9.49
N PRO A 25 4.95 -27.22 9.21
CA PRO A 25 4.05 -28.08 10.00
C PRO A 25 4.46 -28.18 11.48
N ASP A 26 5.74 -28.06 11.79
CA ASP A 26 6.29 -28.16 13.16
C ASP A 26 5.88 -26.99 14.07
N LEU A 27 5.49 -25.84 13.50
CA LEU A 27 5.06 -24.67 14.27
C LEU A 27 3.64 -24.81 14.84
N THR A 28 2.87 -25.79 14.37
CA THR A 28 1.49 -26.03 14.83
C THR A 28 1.40 -26.53 16.29
N HIS A 29 2.52 -26.97 16.87
CA HIS A 29 2.58 -27.50 18.23
C HIS A 29 2.86 -26.44 19.31
N TYR A 30 3.37 -25.27 18.92
CA TYR A 30 3.71 -24.17 19.82
C TYR A 30 2.64 -23.07 19.80
N PRO A 31 2.36 -22.39 20.93
CA PRO A 31 1.65 -21.13 20.89
C PRO A 31 2.57 -20.11 20.19
N CYS A 32 2.14 -19.65 19.01
CA CYS A 32 2.86 -18.69 18.21
C CYS A 32 2.04 -17.40 18.14
N GLU A 33 2.70 -16.26 18.22
CA GLU A 33 2.11 -14.98 17.83
C GLU A 33 2.56 -14.68 16.40
N PHE A 34 1.64 -14.16 15.58
CA PHE A 34 2.00 -13.61 14.28
C PHE A 34 1.93 -12.09 14.35
N LEU A 35 2.88 -11.46 13.68
CA LEU A 35 2.94 -10.01 13.54
C LEU A 35 2.56 -9.67 12.09
N THR A 36 1.63 -8.74 11.92
CA THR A 36 1.34 -8.13 10.61
C THR A 36 2.58 -7.43 10.06
N ALA A 37 2.66 -7.20 8.75
CA ALA A 37 3.76 -6.45 8.13
C ALA A 37 4.02 -5.09 8.82
N ARG A 38 2.95 -4.45 9.28
CA ARG A 38 2.98 -3.21 10.07
C ARG A 38 3.62 -3.39 11.46
N GLN A 39 3.21 -4.41 12.22
CA GLN A 39 3.79 -4.75 13.53
C GLN A 39 5.23 -5.24 13.42
N LEU A 40 5.56 -5.97 12.34
CA LEU A 40 6.91 -6.40 12.03
C LEU A 40 7.86 -5.22 11.83
N ARG A 41 7.41 -4.14 11.19
CA ARG A 41 8.21 -2.91 11.03
C ARG A 41 8.32 -2.09 12.32
N GLN A 42 7.31 -2.14 13.19
CA GLN A 42 7.42 -1.59 14.55
C GLN A 42 8.53 -2.28 15.35
N LEU A 43 8.79 -3.56 15.10
CA LEU A 43 9.79 -4.36 15.81
C LEU A 43 11.15 -4.47 15.08
N SER A 44 11.17 -4.41 13.75
CA SER A 44 12.39 -4.58 12.93
C SER A 44 13.22 -3.30 12.81
N SER A 45 12.59 -2.12 12.90
CA SER A 45 13.29 -0.82 13.04
C SER A 45 14.09 -0.71 14.35
N PHE A 46 13.74 -1.50 15.37
CA PHE A 46 14.51 -1.64 16.61
C PHE A 46 15.61 -2.71 16.55
N SER A 47 15.44 -3.71 15.69
CA SER A 47 16.33 -4.88 15.66
C SER A 47 17.61 -4.64 14.84
N SER A 48 17.79 -3.52 14.13
CA SER A 48 19.06 -3.23 13.43
C SER A 48 20.23 -2.94 14.38
N ARG A 49 19.99 -2.82 15.69
CA ARG A 49 21.03 -2.70 16.73
C ARG A 49 21.36 -4.02 17.45
N ALA A 50 20.58 -5.08 17.26
CA ALA A 50 20.87 -6.38 17.86
C ALA A 50 21.68 -7.22 16.87
N LYS A 51 22.91 -7.57 17.25
CA LYS A 51 23.83 -8.44 16.48
C LYS A 51 23.11 -9.70 15.95
N PRO A 52 23.46 -10.18 14.75
CA PRO A 52 22.82 -11.34 14.14
C PRO A 52 23.39 -12.62 14.77
N ASP A 53 22.90 -13.00 15.95
CA ASP A 53 23.33 -14.25 16.60
C ASP A 53 22.17 -15.04 17.23
N VAL A 54 21.00 -14.99 16.59
CA VAL A 54 19.92 -15.95 16.90
C VAL A 54 19.58 -16.69 15.61
N THR A 55 20.31 -17.79 15.42
CA THR A 55 20.06 -18.83 14.44
C THR A 55 18.71 -19.48 14.74
N GLY A 56 17.68 -19.09 14.00
CA GLY A 56 16.32 -19.63 14.14
C GLY A 56 15.23 -18.88 13.39
N PHE A 57 15.50 -17.65 12.92
CA PHE A 57 14.54 -16.86 12.15
C PHE A 57 14.36 -17.43 10.73
N ARG A 58 13.18 -17.98 10.43
CA ARG A 58 12.70 -18.14 9.06
C ARG A 58 11.78 -16.96 8.72
N ALA A 59 12.31 -15.99 7.99
CA ALA A 59 11.53 -14.89 7.45
C ALA A 59 10.79 -15.38 6.20
N TYR A 60 9.46 -15.38 6.23
CA TYR A 60 8.66 -15.36 5.01
C TYR A 60 8.42 -13.89 4.64
N PRO A 61 8.36 -13.53 3.35
CA PRO A 61 8.32 -12.13 2.89
C PRO A 61 7.14 -11.28 3.43
N PHE A 62 6.22 -11.88 4.18
CA PHE A 62 5.04 -11.25 4.78
C PHE A 62 4.78 -11.61 6.26
N LEU A 63 5.57 -12.50 6.88
CA LEU A 63 5.38 -12.98 8.27
C LEU A 63 6.72 -13.30 8.95
N LEU A 64 6.92 -12.78 10.17
CA LEU A 64 7.77 -13.46 11.16
C LEU A 64 6.87 -14.08 12.23
N VAL A 65 7.12 -15.36 12.50
CA VAL A 65 6.59 -16.07 13.65
C VAL A 65 7.69 -16.08 14.71
N ARG A 66 7.40 -15.57 15.92
CA ARG A 66 8.35 -15.61 17.05
C ARG A 66 7.83 -16.52 18.16
N PRO A 67 8.69 -17.34 18.80
CA PRO A 67 8.39 -17.86 20.12
C PRO A 67 8.39 -16.70 21.14
N PHE A 68 7.47 -16.76 22.10
CA PHE A 68 7.27 -15.77 23.18
C PHE A 68 8.60 -15.43 23.87
N VAL A 69 9.23 -14.31 23.53
CA VAL A 69 10.36 -13.76 24.28
C VAL A 69 10.26 -12.23 24.31
N SER A 70 10.14 -11.72 25.52
CA SER A 70 10.12 -10.31 25.92
C SER A 70 11.25 -9.48 25.32
N GLY A 71 10.95 -8.26 24.85
CA GLY A 71 11.98 -7.23 24.65
C GLY A 71 11.74 -6.27 23.50
N SER A 72 11.05 -5.16 23.77
CA SER A 72 11.24 -3.88 23.08
C SER A 72 10.51 -2.80 23.89
N GLU A 73 11.25 -1.86 24.46
CA GLU A 73 10.69 -0.72 25.23
C GLU A 73 9.74 0.13 24.36
N VAL A 74 9.90 0.14 23.04
CA VAL A 74 8.95 0.82 22.13
C VAL A 74 7.72 0.00 21.82
N ALA A 75 7.81 -1.33 21.78
CA ALA A 75 6.61 -2.16 21.82
C ALA A 75 5.86 -1.94 23.14
N ALA A 76 6.57 -1.86 24.26
CA ALA A 76 5.98 -1.50 25.54
C ALA A 76 5.37 -0.09 25.53
N VAL A 77 6.01 0.94 24.96
CA VAL A 77 5.43 2.30 24.83
C VAL A 77 4.21 2.32 23.91
N CYS A 78 4.24 1.65 22.76
CA CYS A 78 3.07 1.55 21.87
C CYS A 78 1.91 0.79 22.53
N LEU A 79 2.19 -0.30 23.26
CA LEU A 79 1.20 -1.09 23.99
C LEU A 79 0.69 -0.38 25.26
N THR A 80 1.53 0.39 25.95
CA THR A 80 1.19 1.08 27.21
C THR A 80 0.44 2.39 26.95
N HIS A 81 0.75 3.10 25.86
CA HIS A 81 0.13 4.39 25.55
C HIS A 81 -0.95 4.32 24.47
N GLY A 82 -1.16 3.16 23.83
CA GLY A 82 -2.15 3.00 22.76
C GLY A 82 -1.85 3.81 21.49
N ARG A 83 -0.64 4.36 21.35
CA ARG A 83 -0.26 5.22 20.23
C ARG A 83 0.41 4.43 19.12
N THR A 84 -0.06 4.67 17.89
CA THR A 84 0.52 4.08 16.68
C THR A 84 1.85 4.74 16.35
N CYS A 85 2.93 3.97 16.19
CA CYS A 85 4.20 4.52 15.70
C CYS A 85 4.15 4.73 14.16
N ARG A 86 4.60 5.91 13.69
CA ARG A 86 4.83 6.22 12.27
C ARG A 86 6.32 6.50 12.05
N PHE A 87 6.94 5.64 11.25
CA PHE A 87 8.33 5.79 10.85
C PHE A 87 8.41 6.60 9.56
N VAL A 88 9.27 7.62 9.56
CA VAL A 88 9.43 8.55 8.45
C VAL A 88 10.88 8.46 7.96
N SER A 89 11.08 7.93 6.76
CA SER A 89 12.40 7.93 6.11
C SER A 89 12.53 9.13 5.19
N LEU A 90 13.66 9.84 5.28
CA LEU A 90 13.95 10.96 4.37
C LEU A 90 14.14 10.52 2.92
N THR A 91 14.52 9.25 2.69
CA THR A 91 14.78 8.70 1.36
C THR A 91 13.61 7.92 0.79
N ARG A 92 12.77 7.31 1.63
CA ARG A 92 11.67 6.44 1.20
C ARG A 92 10.27 6.97 1.53
N GLY A 93 10.18 8.00 2.36
CA GLY A 93 8.92 8.54 2.84
C GLY A 93 8.39 7.81 4.08
N ASP A 94 7.10 7.97 4.36
CA ASP A 94 6.42 7.42 5.54
C ASP A 94 5.37 6.35 5.19
N VAL A 95 5.24 6.00 3.91
CA VAL A 95 4.27 5.01 3.44
C VAL A 95 4.94 3.72 3.00
N VAL A 96 4.51 2.66 3.67
CA VAL A 96 4.93 1.29 3.49
C VAL A 96 4.34 0.70 2.20
N ALA A 97 5.16 0.03 1.39
CA ALA A 97 4.70 -0.83 0.30
C ALA A 97 3.94 -2.06 0.85
N GLU A 98 2.65 -1.90 1.10
CA GLU A 98 1.71 -2.93 1.58
C GLU A 98 0.39 -2.81 0.83
N ALA A 99 -0.26 -3.93 0.55
CA ALA A 99 -1.62 -4.00 0.03
C ALA A 99 -2.49 -4.75 1.05
N ASP A 100 -3.82 -4.68 0.92
CA ASP A 100 -4.76 -5.37 1.78
C ASP A 100 -4.53 -6.89 1.73
N PRO A 101 -4.02 -7.49 2.82
CA PRO A 101 -3.67 -8.91 2.82
C PRO A 101 -4.92 -9.81 2.88
N HIS A 102 -6.07 -9.26 3.26
CA HIS A 102 -7.33 -9.98 3.45
C HIS A 102 -8.21 -9.92 2.20
N ALA A 103 -7.94 -9.00 1.28
CA ALA A 103 -8.67 -8.88 0.03
C ALA A 103 -8.33 -10.03 -0.95
N PRO A 104 -9.34 -10.78 -1.45
CA PRO A 104 -9.12 -11.79 -2.49
C PRO A 104 -8.75 -11.17 -3.84
N PHE A 105 -9.28 -9.98 -4.12
CA PHE A 105 -9.03 -9.20 -5.33
C PHE A 105 -8.70 -7.75 -4.95
N LEU A 106 -7.66 -7.19 -5.55
CA LEU A 106 -7.09 -5.90 -5.24
C LEU A 106 -7.29 -4.92 -6.40
N SER A 107 -7.59 -3.65 -6.07
CA SER A 107 -7.48 -2.54 -7.01
C SER A 107 -6.03 -2.08 -7.18
N CYS A 108 -5.77 -1.17 -8.11
CA CYS A 108 -4.46 -0.52 -8.25
C CYS A 108 -4.05 0.34 -7.03
N ARG A 109 -4.92 0.47 -6.02
CA ARG A 109 -4.65 1.18 -4.76
C ARG A 109 -4.23 0.23 -3.63
N GLY A 110 -4.14 -1.07 -3.91
CA GLY A 110 -3.81 -2.07 -2.89
C GLY A 110 -4.91 -2.26 -1.86
N LEU A 111 -6.16 -1.97 -2.24
CA LEU A 111 -7.35 -2.14 -1.40
C LEU A 111 -8.25 -3.23 -2.00
N ALA A 112 -9.15 -3.78 -1.18
CA ALA A 112 -10.18 -4.69 -1.65
C ALA A 112 -10.97 -4.07 -2.81
N LEU A 113 -10.89 -4.69 -4.00
CA LEU A 113 -11.45 -4.14 -5.23
C LEU A 113 -12.95 -3.86 -5.12
N THR A 114 -13.70 -4.77 -4.49
CA THR A 114 -15.14 -4.63 -4.29
C THR A 114 -15.56 -5.39 -3.04
N LYS A 115 -16.68 -4.97 -2.45
CA LYS A 115 -17.33 -5.67 -1.32
C LYS A 115 -18.56 -6.45 -1.78
N GLU A 116 -18.94 -6.35 -3.06
CA GLU A 116 -20.15 -6.97 -3.58
C GLU A 116 -19.97 -8.46 -3.81
N THR A 117 -20.69 -9.30 -3.07
CA THR A 117 -20.58 -10.76 -3.14
C THR A 117 -20.78 -11.30 -4.56
N LYS A 118 -21.74 -10.76 -5.32
CA LYS A 118 -21.99 -11.18 -6.71
C LYS A 118 -20.80 -10.89 -7.62
N ALA A 119 -20.16 -9.73 -7.44
CA ALA A 119 -18.97 -9.36 -8.21
C ALA A 119 -17.77 -10.23 -7.83
N LEU A 120 -17.57 -10.50 -6.54
CA LEU A 120 -16.51 -11.39 -6.04
C LEU A 120 -16.61 -12.81 -6.64
N LEU A 121 -17.81 -13.39 -6.71
CA LEU A 121 -18.02 -14.70 -7.34
C LEU A 121 -17.70 -14.70 -8.84
N ARG A 122 -18.01 -13.60 -9.54
CA ARG A 122 -17.66 -13.44 -10.96
C ARG A 122 -16.15 -13.32 -11.16
N LEU A 123 -15.48 -12.51 -10.36
CA LEU A 123 -14.02 -12.36 -10.36
C LEU A 123 -13.34 -13.72 -10.11
N GLU A 124 -13.82 -14.48 -9.13
CA GLU A 124 -13.30 -15.83 -8.83
C GLU A 124 -13.50 -16.79 -10.01
N GLY A 125 -14.68 -16.76 -10.63
CA GLY A 125 -14.97 -17.58 -11.81
C GLY A 125 -14.06 -17.26 -13.00
N VAL A 126 -13.83 -15.96 -13.28
CA VAL A 126 -12.92 -15.53 -14.35
C VAL A 126 -11.47 -15.90 -14.01
N GLN A 127 -11.02 -15.60 -12.79
CA GLN A 127 -9.66 -15.91 -12.33
C GLN A 127 -9.34 -17.41 -12.43
N THR A 128 -10.26 -18.26 -11.99
CA THR A 128 -10.09 -19.72 -12.06
C THR A 128 -10.09 -20.22 -13.49
N ARG A 129 -11.03 -19.74 -14.33
CA ARG A 129 -11.15 -20.17 -15.73
C ARG A 129 -9.93 -19.79 -16.56
N LYS A 130 -9.38 -18.59 -16.34
CA LYS A 130 -8.22 -18.06 -17.08
C LYS A 130 -6.88 -18.42 -16.44
N GLY A 131 -6.89 -18.90 -15.19
CA GLY A 131 -5.70 -19.33 -14.46
C GLY A 131 -4.82 -18.18 -13.98
N TYR A 132 -5.39 -16.99 -13.71
CA TYR A 132 -4.59 -15.84 -13.25
C TYR A 132 -4.01 -16.08 -11.86
N THR A 133 -2.79 -15.60 -11.66
CA THR A 133 -2.04 -15.65 -10.39
C THR A 133 -2.05 -14.30 -9.66
N SER A 134 -2.10 -13.20 -10.41
CA SER A 134 -2.19 -11.84 -9.88
C SER A 134 -3.56 -11.58 -9.25
N ARG A 135 -3.54 -10.92 -8.10
CA ARG A 135 -4.76 -10.43 -7.43
C ARG A 135 -5.17 -9.04 -7.89
N PHE A 136 -4.37 -8.35 -8.70
CA PHE A 136 -4.63 -6.97 -9.10
C PHE A 136 -5.53 -6.91 -10.33
N TRP A 137 -6.55 -6.08 -10.24
CA TRP A 137 -7.52 -5.81 -11.30
C TRP A 137 -7.59 -4.31 -11.54
N LEU A 138 -7.59 -3.93 -12.82
CA LEU A 138 -7.54 -2.54 -13.24
C LEU A 138 -8.72 -2.23 -14.16
N SER A 139 -9.28 -1.04 -13.98
CA SER A 139 -10.22 -0.44 -14.91
C SER A 139 -9.53 0.17 -16.14
N ASP A 140 -10.31 0.51 -17.17
CA ASP A 140 -9.81 1.20 -18.38
C ASP A 140 -9.12 2.52 -18.02
N ALA A 141 -9.74 3.33 -17.15
CA ALA A 141 -9.19 4.60 -16.69
C ALA A 141 -7.84 4.42 -15.98
N GLU A 142 -7.74 3.41 -15.10
CA GLU A 142 -6.50 3.11 -14.39
C GLU A 142 -5.42 2.59 -15.35
N PHE A 143 -5.76 1.71 -16.30
CA PHE A 143 -4.82 1.27 -17.32
C PHE A 143 -4.26 2.47 -18.11
N ARG A 144 -5.12 3.37 -18.59
CA ARG A 144 -4.70 4.56 -19.35
C ARG A 144 -3.78 5.48 -18.55
N LEU A 145 -4.10 5.68 -17.26
CA LEU A 145 -3.27 6.45 -16.34
C LEU A 145 -1.85 5.88 -16.27
N TYR A 146 -1.71 4.57 -16.08
CA TYR A 146 -0.39 3.94 -15.96
C TYR A 146 0.31 3.72 -17.30
N SER A 147 -0.43 3.49 -18.39
CA SER A 147 0.14 3.27 -19.74
C SER A 147 0.76 4.53 -20.34
N CYS A 148 0.22 5.71 -20.02
CA CYS A 148 0.76 6.99 -20.47
C CYS A 148 1.92 7.49 -19.62
N SER A 149 2.22 6.83 -18.50
CA SER A 149 3.37 7.16 -17.65
C SER A 149 4.65 6.50 -18.17
N HIS A 150 5.82 7.09 -17.86
CA HIS A 150 7.12 6.47 -18.15
C HIS A 150 7.27 5.05 -17.54
N HIS A 151 6.37 4.64 -16.64
CA HIS A 151 6.37 3.37 -15.93
C HIS A 151 5.68 2.22 -16.68
N ALA A 152 5.01 2.49 -17.81
CA ALA A 152 4.46 1.42 -18.66
C ALA A 152 5.54 0.38 -18.99
N SER A 153 6.78 0.82 -19.21
CA SER A 153 7.94 -0.05 -19.45
C SER A 153 8.35 -0.89 -18.23
N GLN A 154 8.29 -0.33 -17.02
CA GLN A 154 8.67 -1.03 -15.77
C GLN A 154 7.62 -2.07 -15.38
N LEU A 155 6.35 -1.75 -15.60
CA LEU A 155 5.22 -2.66 -15.42
C LEU A 155 5.08 -3.66 -16.57
N ARG A 156 5.79 -3.40 -17.68
CA ARG A 156 5.68 -4.13 -18.95
C ARG A 156 4.23 -4.18 -19.42
N LEU A 157 3.54 -3.05 -19.44
CA LEU A 157 2.17 -2.99 -19.94
C LEU A 157 2.17 -3.18 -21.46
N LYS A 158 1.23 -3.97 -21.97
CA LYS A 158 0.99 -4.12 -23.41
C LYS A 158 0.64 -2.76 -23.98
N PHE A 159 1.31 -2.36 -25.05
CA PHE A 159 0.86 -1.23 -25.85
C PHE A 159 -0.42 -1.63 -26.59
N MET A 160 -1.53 -1.01 -26.25
CA MET A 160 -2.84 -1.25 -26.86
C MET A 160 -3.40 0.06 -27.37
N ASP A 161 -3.90 0.04 -28.61
CA ASP A 161 -4.69 1.16 -29.12
C ASP A 161 -6.09 1.19 -28.47
N SER A 162 -6.84 2.26 -28.72
CA SER A 162 -8.18 2.43 -28.14
C SER A 162 -9.17 1.32 -28.54
N THR A 163 -9.00 0.71 -29.72
CA THR A 163 -9.89 -0.36 -30.21
C THR A 163 -9.61 -1.66 -29.47
N ALA A 164 -8.35 -2.08 -29.42
CA ALA A 164 -7.93 -3.28 -28.69
C ALA A 164 -8.29 -3.19 -27.20
N LEU A 165 -8.16 -2.00 -26.61
CA LEU A 165 -8.54 -1.76 -25.22
C LEU A 165 -10.05 -1.87 -25.02
N ALA A 166 -10.85 -1.29 -25.92
CA ALA A 166 -12.31 -1.43 -25.88
C ALA A 166 -12.75 -2.89 -26.03
N GLU A 167 -12.11 -3.66 -26.92
CA GLU A 167 -12.37 -5.09 -27.08
C GLU A 167 -12.05 -5.87 -25.80
N LEU A 168 -10.90 -5.61 -25.19
CA LEU A 168 -10.49 -6.26 -23.94
C LEU A 168 -11.51 -6.00 -22.81
N PHE A 169 -11.91 -4.75 -22.59
CA PHE A 169 -12.86 -4.40 -21.53
C PHE A 169 -14.31 -4.83 -21.84
N ASN A 170 -14.61 -5.25 -23.07
CA ASN A 170 -15.89 -5.84 -23.45
C ASN A 170 -15.83 -7.36 -23.63
N SER A 171 -14.68 -7.98 -23.37
CA SER A 171 -14.46 -9.42 -23.52
C SER A 171 -14.99 -10.24 -22.32
N ASP A 172 -14.83 -11.57 -22.41
CA ASP A 172 -15.12 -12.50 -21.33
C ASP A 172 -14.12 -12.43 -20.16
N ALA A 173 -13.02 -11.69 -20.32
CA ALA A 173 -12.02 -11.46 -19.29
C ALA A 173 -12.37 -10.26 -18.38
N SER A 174 -13.34 -9.43 -18.77
CA SER A 174 -13.76 -8.27 -17.99
C SER A 174 -14.91 -8.58 -17.04
N VAL A 175 -14.90 -7.92 -15.88
CA VAL A 175 -15.97 -8.03 -14.88
C VAL A 175 -16.44 -6.63 -14.52
N GLU A 176 -17.76 -6.42 -14.52
CA GLU A 176 -18.35 -5.19 -13.97
C GLU A 176 -18.43 -5.30 -12.45
N VAL A 177 -17.95 -4.25 -11.76
CA VAL A 177 -17.87 -4.17 -10.31
C VAL A 177 -18.20 -2.75 -9.84
N VAL A 178 -18.73 -2.61 -8.63
CA VAL A 178 -18.60 -1.36 -7.86
C VAL A 178 -17.24 -1.41 -7.15
N ASN A 179 -16.32 -0.52 -7.55
CA ASN A 179 -14.94 -0.54 -7.08
C ASN A 179 -14.77 0.03 -5.65
N ASP A 180 -13.54 0.09 -5.14
CA ASP A 180 -13.20 0.62 -3.82
C ASP A 180 -13.45 2.14 -3.67
N ARG A 181 -13.73 2.84 -4.77
CA ARG A 181 -14.18 4.24 -4.79
C ARG A 181 -15.71 4.37 -4.89
N GLY A 182 -16.45 3.27 -4.90
CA GLY A 182 -17.90 3.27 -5.08
C GLY A 182 -18.35 3.56 -6.52
N CYS A 183 -17.44 3.51 -7.49
CA CYS A 183 -17.75 3.73 -8.90
C CYS A 183 -18.02 2.40 -9.60
N THR A 184 -19.07 2.34 -10.40
CA THR A 184 -19.31 1.20 -11.30
C THR A 184 -18.34 1.28 -12.47
N CYS A 185 -17.52 0.25 -12.66
CA CYS A 185 -16.59 0.15 -13.78
C CYS A 185 -16.36 -1.31 -14.20
N ARG A 186 -15.87 -1.50 -15.42
CA ARG A 186 -15.35 -2.80 -15.86
C ARG A 186 -13.86 -2.89 -15.56
N VAL A 187 -13.45 -4.02 -15.02
CA VAL A 187 -12.07 -4.31 -14.66
C VAL A 187 -11.59 -5.57 -15.35
N VAL A 188 -10.28 -5.63 -15.60
CA VAL A 188 -9.58 -6.82 -16.10
C VAL A 188 -8.40 -7.14 -15.20
N ASN A 189 -8.00 -8.40 -15.16
CA ASN A 189 -6.83 -8.80 -14.38
C ASN A 189 -5.57 -8.17 -14.97
N PHE A 190 -4.62 -7.81 -14.12
CA PHE A 190 -3.34 -7.24 -14.54
C PHE A 190 -2.59 -8.13 -15.55
N GLU A 191 -2.73 -9.45 -15.48
CA GLU A 191 -2.09 -10.37 -16.43
C GLU A 191 -2.61 -10.23 -17.87
N GLU A 192 -3.82 -9.72 -18.07
CA GLU A 192 -4.34 -9.45 -19.43
C GLU A 192 -3.68 -8.23 -20.07
N ILE A 193 -3.20 -7.29 -19.25
CA ILE A 193 -2.59 -6.04 -19.70
C ILE A 193 -1.06 -6.05 -19.60
N GLN A 194 -0.45 -7.12 -19.08
CA GLN A 194 0.99 -7.27 -18.95
C GLN A 194 1.61 -8.05 -20.13
N GLU A 195 2.77 -7.61 -20.59
CA GLU A 195 3.63 -8.31 -21.53
C GLU A 195 4.45 -9.41 -20.84
N GLY A 196 4.27 -10.63 -21.32
CA GLY A 196 5.02 -11.79 -20.84
C GLY A 196 4.53 -12.33 -19.49
N PRO A 197 5.18 -13.38 -18.97
CA PRO A 197 4.73 -14.05 -17.76
C PRO A 197 4.95 -13.18 -16.51
N PHE A 198 4.02 -13.30 -15.57
CA PHE A 198 4.13 -12.69 -14.25
C PHE A 198 5.38 -13.22 -13.53
N SER A 199 6.36 -12.34 -13.27
CA SER A 199 7.63 -12.68 -12.62
C SER A 199 7.72 -12.13 -11.21
N GLU A 200 8.59 -12.68 -10.37
CA GLU A 200 8.82 -12.17 -9.00
C GLU A 200 9.24 -10.70 -9.00
N ARG A 201 10.08 -10.29 -9.95
CA ARG A 201 10.49 -8.88 -10.09
C ARG A 201 9.30 -7.98 -10.46
N ALA A 202 8.46 -8.41 -11.41
CA ALA A 202 7.26 -7.66 -11.78
C ALA A 202 6.31 -7.54 -10.58
N SER A 203 6.10 -8.63 -9.83
CA SER A 203 5.31 -8.64 -8.61
C SER A 203 5.78 -7.58 -7.60
N ARG A 204 7.09 -7.51 -7.32
CA ARG A 204 7.65 -6.49 -6.41
C ARG A 204 7.37 -5.06 -6.88
N ILE A 205 7.52 -4.78 -8.17
CA ILE A 205 7.24 -3.45 -8.75
C ILE A 205 5.76 -3.12 -8.62
N ILE A 206 4.88 -4.07 -8.93
CA ILE A 206 3.42 -3.92 -8.84
C ILE A 206 2.99 -3.66 -7.40
N PHE A 207 3.53 -4.39 -6.42
CA PHE A 207 3.26 -4.12 -5.00
C PHE A 207 3.81 -2.76 -4.53
N HIS A 208 4.95 -2.32 -5.08
CA HIS A 208 5.49 -0.99 -4.78
C HIS A 208 4.59 0.12 -5.34
N LEU A 209 4.05 -0.05 -6.54
CA LEU A 209 3.17 0.94 -7.17
C LEU A 209 1.74 0.90 -6.60
N PHE A 210 1.15 -0.29 -6.52
CA PHE A 210 -0.23 -0.52 -6.08
C PHE A 210 -0.33 -0.75 -4.57
N ARG A 211 0.52 -0.08 -3.79
CA ARG A 211 0.42 -0.09 -2.33
C ARG A 211 -0.77 0.74 -1.83
N GLN A 212 -1.21 0.50 -0.62
CA GLN A 212 -2.08 1.40 0.13
C GLN A 212 -1.39 2.74 0.31
N PHE A 213 -1.97 3.78 -0.28
CA PHE A 213 -1.44 5.13 -0.21
C PHE A 213 -2.62 6.09 -0.25
N CYS A 214 -2.74 6.87 0.82
CA CYS A 214 -3.79 7.87 0.99
C CYS A 214 -3.09 9.18 1.34
N PRO A 215 -2.78 10.04 0.35
CA PRO A 215 -2.21 11.34 0.62
C PRO A 215 -3.24 12.21 1.34
N LEU A 216 -2.78 12.95 2.35
CA LEU A 216 -3.58 13.77 3.23
C LEU A 216 -3.14 15.23 3.08
N ASN A 217 -4.11 16.12 3.00
CA ASN A 217 -3.86 17.56 2.99
C ASN A 217 -3.46 18.00 4.41
N VAL A 218 -2.32 18.67 4.56
CA VAL A 218 -1.76 19.11 5.84
C VAL A 218 -2.72 20.02 6.62
N ARG A 219 -3.49 20.85 5.93
CA ARG A 219 -4.42 21.81 6.53
C ARG A 219 -5.70 21.14 6.98
N THR A 220 -6.34 20.39 6.09
CA THR A 220 -7.66 19.79 6.38
C THR A 220 -7.54 18.45 7.13
N CYS A 221 -6.36 17.83 7.10
CA CYS A 221 -6.09 16.48 7.61
C CYS A 221 -6.98 15.40 6.98
N LYS A 222 -7.53 15.69 5.79
CA LYS A 222 -8.40 14.79 5.03
C LYS A 222 -7.68 14.26 3.79
N PRO A 223 -8.10 13.10 3.29
CA PRO A 223 -7.68 12.61 1.97
C PRO A 223 -7.92 13.66 0.89
N PHE A 224 -7.00 13.71 -0.07
CA PHE A 224 -7.26 14.42 -1.32
C PHE A 224 -8.34 13.70 -2.11
N GLU A 225 -8.93 14.43 -3.05
CA GLU A 225 -9.80 13.83 -4.04
C GLU A 225 -9.05 12.84 -4.93
N HIS A 226 -9.79 11.87 -5.47
CA HIS A 226 -9.25 10.73 -6.18
C HIS A 226 -8.37 11.07 -7.38
N SER A 227 -8.69 12.14 -8.11
CA SER A 227 -7.88 12.61 -9.24
C SER A 227 -6.50 13.12 -8.81
N ILE A 228 -6.43 13.83 -7.69
CA ILE A 228 -5.17 14.34 -7.11
C ILE A 228 -4.41 13.18 -6.46
N GLU A 229 -5.10 12.29 -5.76
CA GLU A 229 -4.52 11.09 -5.16
C GLU A 229 -3.75 10.26 -6.20
N ASP A 230 -4.35 10.02 -7.37
CA ASP A 230 -3.75 9.25 -8.45
C ASP A 230 -2.48 9.91 -9.02
N GLN A 231 -2.47 11.25 -9.13
CA GLN A 231 -1.29 12.00 -9.56
C GLN A 231 -0.17 11.97 -8.51
N LEU A 232 -0.51 12.18 -7.23
CA LEU A 232 0.46 12.09 -6.13
C LEU A 232 1.05 10.68 -5.98
N ARG A 233 0.26 9.64 -6.29
CA ARG A 233 0.74 8.25 -6.33
C ARG A 233 1.79 8.06 -7.43
N LEU A 234 1.51 8.53 -8.64
CA LEU A 234 2.48 8.47 -9.74
C LEU A 234 3.77 9.21 -9.36
N GLU A 235 3.66 10.43 -8.83
CA GLU A 235 4.82 11.21 -8.41
C GLU A 235 5.63 10.54 -7.29
N SER A 236 4.94 9.96 -6.30
CA SER A 236 5.59 9.21 -5.22
C SER A 236 6.34 7.97 -5.75
N PHE A 237 5.80 7.32 -6.78
CA PHE A 237 6.48 6.22 -7.45
C PHE A 237 7.67 6.71 -8.30
N CYS A 238 7.52 7.81 -9.05
CA CYS A 238 8.58 8.43 -9.85
C CYS A 238 9.81 8.81 -9.03
N SER A 239 9.56 9.48 -7.90
CA SER A 239 10.59 10.03 -7.02
C SER A 239 11.15 9.00 -6.03
N ASP A 240 10.55 7.80 -5.98
CA ASP A 240 10.74 6.79 -4.93
C ASP A 240 10.53 7.33 -3.49
N LEU A 241 9.82 8.45 -3.35
CA LEU A 241 9.56 9.13 -2.09
C LEU A 241 8.06 9.08 -1.76
N TRP A 242 7.67 8.11 -0.95
CA TRP A 242 6.26 7.90 -0.60
C TRP A 242 5.85 8.69 0.63
N CYS A 243 5.59 9.98 0.43
CA CYS A 243 5.11 10.89 1.46
C CYS A 243 3.58 10.90 1.52
N SER A 244 2.97 10.71 2.68
CA SER A 244 1.52 10.80 2.86
C SER A 244 1.02 12.22 3.13
N VAL A 245 1.88 13.20 3.44
CA VAL A 245 1.45 14.54 3.84
C VAL A 245 1.84 15.56 2.78
N TRP A 246 0.82 16.21 2.21
CA TRP A 246 0.96 17.19 1.13
C TRP A 246 0.12 18.42 1.39
N GLY A 247 0.40 19.51 0.68
CA GLY A 247 -0.39 20.72 0.72
C GLY A 247 0.13 21.76 -0.25
N THR A 248 -0.67 22.81 -0.48
CA THR A 248 -0.16 24.02 -1.12
C THR A 248 0.78 24.77 -0.15
N LEU A 249 1.56 25.73 -0.66
CA LEU A 249 2.37 26.59 0.20
C LEU A 249 1.51 27.31 1.24
N GLN A 250 0.34 27.79 0.81
CA GLN A 250 -0.64 28.45 1.66
C GLN A 250 -1.23 27.50 2.72
N ASP A 251 -1.40 26.21 2.42
CA ASP A 251 -1.88 25.23 3.40
C ASP A 251 -0.88 25.02 4.53
N PHE A 252 0.41 24.96 4.21
CA PHE A 252 1.49 24.86 5.20
C PHE A 252 1.59 26.14 6.03
N GLU A 253 1.58 27.31 5.38
CA GLU A 253 1.61 28.61 6.06
C GLU A 253 0.42 28.79 7.01
N ALA A 254 -0.79 28.42 6.59
CA ALA A 254 -2.00 28.43 7.43
C ALA A 254 -1.87 27.53 8.66
N CYS A 255 -0.97 26.55 8.63
CA CYS A 255 -0.66 25.67 9.76
C CYS A 255 0.58 26.11 10.54
N SER A 256 1.12 27.32 10.30
CA SER A 256 2.37 27.79 10.89
C SER A 256 3.56 26.85 10.65
N ILE A 257 3.57 26.18 9.49
CA ILE A 257 4.66 25.35 9.01
C ILE A 257 5.28 26.06 7.83
N LYS A 258 6.56 26.42 7.94
CA LYS A 258 7.24 27.19 6.90
C LYS A 258 7.76 26.28 5.79
N PRO A 259 7.31 26.43 4.53
CA PRO A 259 7.91 25.74 3.40
C PRO A 259 9.35 26.18 3.16
N LEU A 260 10.16 25.32 2.57
CA LEU A 260 11.51 25.70 2.13
C LEU A 260 11.42 26.65 0.92
N GLU A 261 12.36 27.59 0.84
CA GLU A 261 12.51 28.43 -0.35
C GLU A 261 12.85 27.54 -1.56
N GLY A 262 12.13 27.72 -2.67
CA GLY A 262 12.28 26.87 -3.85
C GLY A 262 11.81 25.42 -3.65
N ALA A 263 10.89 25.17 -2.71
CA ALA A 263 10.30 23.85 -2.50
C ALA A 263 9.81 23.24 -3.82
N LEU A 264 10.38 22.07 -4.17
CA LEU A 264 9.93 21.29 -5.32
C LEU A 264 8.57 20.64 -5.01
N GLY A 265 7.77 20.45 -6.06
CA GLY A 265 6.42 19.94 -5.95
C GLY A 265 5.85 19.56 -7.31
N LEU A 266 4.54 19.35 -7.33
CA LEU A 266 3.80 18.90 -8.50
C LEU A 266 2.66 19.89 -8.78
N TYR A 267 2.51 20.28 -10.04
CA TYR A 267 1.30 20.93 -10.52
C TYR A 267 0.26 19.87 -10.85
N VAL A 268 -0.91 19.97 -10.21
CA VAL A 268 -2.04 19.06 -10.44
C VAL A 268 -3.28 19.86 -10.78
N MET A 269 -4.19 19.25 -11.54
CA MET A 269 -5.50 19.83 -11.81
C MET A 269 -6.47 19.42 -10.71
N ASP A 270 -7.12 20.40 -10.09
CA ASP A 270 -8.20 20.17 -9.16
C ASP A 270 -9.48 19.71 -9.92
N PRO A 271 -10.53 19.26 -9.20
CA PRO A 271 -11.78 18.81 -9.81
C PRO A 271 -12.55 19.90 -10.56
N MET A 272 -12.27 21.18 -10.27
CA MET A 272 -12.86 22.33 -10.94
C MET A 272 -12.06 22.74 -12.19
N GLY A 273 -10.94 22.06 -12.47
CA GLY A 273 -10.06 22.37 -13.60
C GLY A 273 -9.09 23.52 -13.31
N ASN A 274 -8.84 23.87 -12.05
CA ASN A 274 -7.79 24.82 -11.69
C ASN A 274 -6.47 24.09 -11.47
N GLU A 275 -5.39 24.68 -11.95
CA GLU A 275 -4.05 24.20 -11.63
C GLU A 275 -3.67 24.62 -10.20
N ILE A 276 -3.21 23.66 -9.39
CA ILE A 276 -2.71 23.89 -8.04
C ILE A 276 -1.31 23.30 -7.89
N PHE A 277 -0.45 24.01 -7.16
CA PHE A 277 0.89 23.53 -6.84
C PHE A 277 0.89 22.86 -5.45
N LEU A 278 1.25 21.58 -5.42
CA LEU A 278 1.37 20.79 -4.20
C LEU A 278 2.83 20.47 -3.90
N THR A 279 3.22 20.63 -2.63
CA THR A 279 4.50 20.16 -2.11
C THR A 279 4.28 19.21 -0.94
N ASN A 280 5.30 18.42 -0.61
CA ASN A 280 5.22 17.41 0.46
C ASN A 280 5.87 17.91 1.76
N ALA A 281 5.56 17.24 2.87
CA ALA A 281 6.04 17.61 4.20
C ALA A 281 7.58 17.69 4.33
N PHE A 282 8.34 16.93 3.52
CA PHE A 282 9.81 16.98 3.54
C PHE A 282 10.37 18.28 2.98
N ARG A 283 9.57 19.07 2.26
CA ARG A 283 9.95 20.38 1.72
C ARG A 283 9.58 21.54 2.65
N THR A 284 9.65 21.29 3.96
CA THR A 284 9.39 22.29 5.00
C THR A 284 10.58 22.39 5.95
N GLU A 285 10.71 23.51 6.68
CA GLU A 285 11.77 23.67 7.68
C GLU A 285 11.63 22.69 8.85
N ASN A 286 10.42 22.18 9.11
CA ASN A 286 10.16 21.22 10.17
C ASN A 286 9.14 20.14 9.72
N PRO A 287 9.61 19.09 9.03
CA PRO A 287 8.74 18.01 8.55
C PRO A 287 8.00 17.30 9.68
N LEU A 288 8.60 17.18 10.87
CA LEU A 288 7.97 16.57 12.05
C LEU A 288 6.65 17.27 12.41
N ARG A 289 6.61 18.61 12.36
CA ARG A 289 5.38 19.37 12.63
C ARG A 289 4.28 19.06 11.62
N ALA A 290 4.62 18.90 10.35
CA ALA A 290 3.64 18.54 9.31
C ALA A 290 3.05 17.15 9.55
N PHE A 291 3.88 16.15 9.86
CA PHE A 291 3.39 14.82 10.19
C PHE A 291 2.57 14.81 11.49
N ALA A 292 3.02 15.51 12.54
CA ALA A 292 2.32 15.56 13.82
C ALA A 292 0.96 16.25 13.73
N ARG A 293 0.83 17.23 12.82
CA ARG A 293 -0.43 17.92 12.54
C ARG A 293 -1.49 16.97 11.96
N VAL A 294 -1.07 16.09 11.06
CA VAL A 294 -1.95 15.15 10.35
C VAL A 294 -2.21 13.88 11.16
N TYR A 295 -1.24 13.47 11.97
CA TYR A 295 -1.31 12.26 12.80
C TYR A 295 -1.10 12.58 14.29
N PRO A 296 -2.04 13.30 14.94
CA PRO A 296 -1.86 13.79 16.31
C PRO A 296 -1.73 12.66 17.35
N ASP A 297 -2.33 11.50 17.07
CA ASP A 297 -2.32 10.33 17.96
C ASP A 297 -1.14 9.38 17.70
N ASN A 298 -0.31 9.68 16.70
CA ASN A 298 0.82 8.83 16.35
C ASN A 298 2.10 9.32 17.03
N PHE A 299 2.93 8.37 17.45
CA PHE A 299 4.32 8.65 17.77
C PHE A 299 5.12 8.70 16.46
N ILE A 300 5.67 9.85 16.10
CA ILE A 300 6.40 10.03 14.84
C ILE A 300 7.89 9.96 15.12
N THR A 301 8.58 9.09 14.39
CA THR A 301 10.04 8.97 14.47
C THR A 301 10.65 8.98 13.08
N PHE A 302 11.73 9.75 12.92
CA PHE A 302 12.51 9.74 11.70
C PHE A 302 13.53 8.60 11.76
N VAL A 303 13.71 7.92 10.62
CA VAL A 303 14.66 6.80 10.48
C VAL A 303 15.50 7.00 9.24
N ASP A 304 16.77 6.60 9.32
CA ASP A 304 17.71 6.63 8.20
C ASP A 304 17.51 5.43 7.26
#